data_AF-A0A7J4NRI1-F1
#
_entry.id   AF-A0A7J4NRI1-F1
#
_cell.length_a   1.000
_cell.length_b   1.000
_cell.length_c   1.000
_cell.angle_alpha   90.00
_cell.angle_beta   90.00
_cell.angle_gamma   90.00
#
_symmetry.space_group_name_H-M   'P 1'
#
loop_
_entity.id
_entity.type
_entity.pdbx_description
1 polymer ?
#
loop_
_entity_poly.entity_id
_entity_poly.type
_entity_poly.pdbx_seq_one_letter_code
_entity_poly.pdbx_strand_id
1 'polypeptide(L)'
;EERLITILNDLVLESVNRFGVLAVAIAHRIGRVGVGEPIVSIHVGSAHRKEAFEACSWLIDSLKKQAPLWKKEIREDGTHWKEGLG
;
A
#
# COMPACT_ATOMS: atom_id res chain seq x y z
N GLU A 1 -2.54 -10.09 -10.27
CA GLU A 1 -3.45 -8.93 -10.20
C GLU A 1 -4.56 -9.17 -9.19
N GLU A 2 -5.34 -10.25 -9.34
CA GLU A 2 -6.42 -10.64 -8.40
C GLU A 2 -5.98 -10.66 -6.93
N ARG A 3 -4.83 -11.28 -6.61
CA ARG A 3 -4.30 -11.33 -5.23
C ARG A 3 -4.06 -9.95 -4.62
N LEU A 4 -3.61 -8.96 -5.40
CA LEU A 4 -3.38 -7.60 -4.90
C LEU A 4 -4.70 -6.94 -4.55
N ILE A 5 -5.71 -7.08 -5.41
CA ILE A 5 -7.04 -6.50 -5.17
C ILE A 5 -7.64 -7.06 -3.88
N THR A 6 -7.55 -8.38 -3.67
CA THR A 6 -7.99 -9.01 -2.42
C THR A 6 -7.26 -8.43 -1.20
N ILE A 7 -5.93 -8.36 -1.23
CA ILE A 7 -5.14 -7.79 -0.14
C ILE A 7 -5.54 -6.34 0.17
N LEU A 8 -5.73 -5.51 -0.87
CA LEU A 8 -6.13 -4.12 -0.70
C LEU A 8 -7.52 -4.01 -0.04
N ASN A 9 -8.47 -4.83 -0.47
CA ASN A 9 -9.82 -4.86 0.10
C ASN A 9 -9.81 -5.33 1.56
N ASP A 10 -9.02 -6.35 1.88
CA ASP A 10 -8.90 -6.88 3.24
C ASP A 10 -8.31 -5.82 4.18
N LEU A 11 -7.26 -5.13 3.75
CA LEU A 11 -6.65 -4.02 4.50
C LEU A 11 -7.61 -2.87 4.72
N VAL A 12 -8.41 -2.50 3.71
CA VAL A 12 -9.47 -1.49 3.84
C VAL A 12 -10.46 -1.91 4.91
N LEU A 13 -11.00 -3.12 4.83
CA LEU A 13 -11.99 -3.61 5.78
C LEU A 13 -11.44 -3.67 7.21
N GLU A 14 -10.21 -4.17 7.38
CA GLU A 14 -9.55 -4.21 8.68
C GLU A 14 -9.36 -2.80 9.24
N SER A 15 -8.90 -1.83 8.43
CA SER A 15 -8.67 -0.46 8.89
C SER A 15 -9.96 0.23 9.35
N VAL A 16 -11.07 0.04 8.63
CA VAL A 16 -12.40 0.57 9.01
C VAL A 16 -12.83 0.00 10.36
N ASN A 17 -12.73 -1.31 10.53
CA ASN A 17 -13.13 -1.98 11.77
C ASN A 17 -12.22 -1.62 12.96
N ARG A 18 -10.91 -1.48 12.71
CA ARG A 18 -9.91 -1.26 13.76
C ARG A 18 -9.88 0.17 14.28
N PHE A 19 -10.02 1.15 13.39
CA PHE A 19 -9.84 2.57 13.72
C PHE A 19 -11.15 3.36 13.74
N GLY A 20 -12.28 2.77 13.31
CA GLY A 20 -13.57 3.46 13.25
C GLY A 20 -13.62 4.59 12.21
N VAL A 21 -12.77 4.52 11.18
CA VAL A 21 -12.74 5.50 10.09
C VAL A 21 -13.94 5.30 9.16
N LEU A 22 -14.43 6.40 8.56
CA LEU A 22 -15.66 6.42 7.78
C LEU A 22 -15.50 5.80 6.39
N ALA A 23 -14.36 6.04 5.75
CA ALA A 23 -14.08 5.57 4.41
C ALA A 23 -12.57 5.45 4.18
N VAL A 24 -12.18 4.46 3.38
CA VAL A 24 -10.80 4.30 2.92
C VAL A 24 -10.81 4.00 1.43
N ALA A 25 -9.96 4.69 0.67
CA ALA A 25 -9.65 4.37 -0.72
C ALA A 25 -8.15 4.12 -0.85
N ILE A 26 -7.79 2.99 -1.45
CA ILE A 26 -6.40 2.59 -1.67
C ILE A 26 -6.19 2.16 -3.11
N ALA A 27 -5.10 2.62 -3.70
CA ALA A 27 -4.69 2.24 -5.05
C ALA A 27 -3.19 1.93 -5.06
N HIS A 28 -2.81 0.89 -5.80
CA HIS A 28 -1.43 0.47 -5.98
C HIS A 28 -1.17 0.20 -7.47
N ARG A 29 -0.12 0.81 -8.05
CA ARG A 29 0.28 0.58 -9.44
C ARG A 29 0.97 -0.77 -9.60
N ILE A 30 0.70 -1.48 -10.68
CA ILE A 30 1.42 -2.70 -11.06
C ILE A 30 2.18 -2.47 -12.38
N GLY A 31 3.18 -3.30 -12.65
CA GLY A 31 4.00 -3.18 -13.85
C GLY A 31 5.16 -2.20 -13.69
N ARG A 32 5.50 -1.49 -14.78
CA ARG A 32 6.66 -0.59 -14.82
C ARG A 32 6.30 0.75 -14.18
N VAL A 33 7.13 1.19 -13.24
CA VAL A 33 7.00 2.47 -12.53
C VAL A 33 8.32 3.22 -12.64
N GLY A 34 8.28 4.46 -13.10
CA GLY A 34 9.45 5.31 -13.24
C GLY A 34 10.06 5.75 -11.90
N VAL A 35 11.30 6.21 -11.92
CA VAL A 35 11.93 6.82 -10.74
C VAL A 35 11.16 8.10 -10.38
N GLY A 36 10.79 8.23 -9.10
CA GLY A 36 10.03 9.38 -8.59
C GLY A 36 8.52 9.31 -8.82
N GLU A 37 8.02 8.30 -9.53
CA GLU A 37 6.59 8.16 -9.77
C GLU A 37 5.84 7.60 -8.53
N PRO A 38 4.64 8.09 -8.23
CA PRO A 38 3.80 7.53 -7.18
C PRO A 38 3.42 6.08 -7.50
N ILE A 39 3.67 5.17 -6.56
CA ILE A 39 3.32 3.75 -6.68
C ILE A 39 2.07 3.37 -5.89
N VAL A 40 1.80 4.09 -4.80
CA VAL A 40 0.66 3.87 -3.89
C VAL A 40 0.01 5.20 -3.56
N SER A 41 -1.33 5.19 -3.47
CA SER A 41 -2.10 6.27 -2.85
C SER A 41 -3.08 5.70 -1.83
N ILE A 42 -3.19 6.35 -0.67
CA ILE A 42 -4.10 5.99 0.42
C ILE A 42 -4.84 7.25 0.85
N HIS A 43 -6.16 7.19 0.88
CA HIS A 43 -7.04 8.25 1.35
C HIS A 43 -7.93 7.72 2.47
N VAL A 44 -7.99 8.44 3.59
CA VAL A 44 -8.77 8.03 4.76
C VAL A 44 -9.69 9.18 5.16
N GLY A 45 -11.00 8.92 5.18
CA GLY A 45 -12.00 9.82 5.73
C GLY A 45 -12.34 9.41 7.17
N SER A 46 -12.30 10.36 8.10
CA SER A 46 -12.64 10.14 9.51
C SER A 46 -13.34 11.36 10.10
N ALA A 47 -14.14 11.16 11.15
CA ALA A 47 -14.76 12.23 11.92
C ALA A 47 -13.72 13.10 12.66
N HIS A 48 -12.60 12.48 13.04
CA HIS A 48 -11.51 13.14 13.76
C HIS A 48 -10.17 12.78 13.11
N ARG A 49 -9.26 13.77 13.09
CA ARG A 49 -7.99 13.65 12.34
C ARG A 49 -7.06 12.57 12.87
N LYS A 50 -7.13 12.26 14.17
CA LYS A 50 -6.20 11.34 14.84
C LYS A 50 -6.32 9.94 14.23
N GLU A 51 -7.54 9.44 14.16
CA GLU A 51 -7.91 8.14 13.63
C GLU A 51 -7.57 8.04 12.14
N ALA A 52 -7.74 9.14 11.38
CA ALA A 52 -7.33 9.17 9.97
C ALA A 52 -5.81 9.01 9.81
N PHE A 53 -5.01 9.70 10.61
CA PHE A 53 -3.54 9.56 10.56
C PHE A 53 -3.07 8.18 11.01
N GLU A 54 -3.64 7.66 12.09
CA GLU A 54 -3.30 6.33 12.62
C GLU A 54 -3.65 5.22 11.61
N ALA A 55 -4.85 5.26 11.04
CA ALA A 55 -5.26 4.30 10.03
C ALA A 55 -4.41 4.39 8.75
N CYS A 56 -4.11 5.60 8.27
CA CYS A 56 -3.28 5.79 7.08
C CYS A 56 -1.85 5.25 7.28
N SER A 57 -1.23 5.53 8.44
CA SER A 57 0.09 4.99 8.78
C SER A 57 0.06 3.47 8.88
N TRP A 58 -0.96 2.91 9.53
CA TRP A 58 -1.09 1.47 9.65
C TRP A 58 -1.30 0.78 8.29
N LEU A 59 -2.10 1.37 7.40
CA LEU A 59 -2.36 0.83 6.06
C LEU A 59 -1.08 0.69 5.23
N ILE A 60 -0.23 1.72 5.20
CA ILE A 60 1.01 1.65 4.41
C ILE A 60 2.00 0.63 4.97
N ASP A 61 2.09 0.51 6.30
CA ASP A 61 2.96 -0.46 6.96
C ASP A 61 2.47 -1.90 6.73
N SER A 62 1.17 -2.13 6.90
CA SER A 62 0.55 -3.44 6.67
C SER A 62 0.64 -3.86 5.20
N LEU A 63 0.42 -2.95 4.27
CA LEU A 63 0.60 -3.21 2.83
C LEU A 63 2.04 -3.64 2.51
N LYS A 64 3.04 -2.95 3.07
CA LYS A 64 4.45 -3.29 2.86
C LYS A 64 4.85 -4.64 3.48
N LYS A 65 4.22 -5.05 4.60
CA LYS A 65 4.46 -6.36 5.23
C LYS A 65 3.86 -7.52 4.46
N GLN A 66 2.65 -7.35 3.94
CA GLN A 66 1.94 -8.43 3.22
C GLN A 66 2.52 -8.69 1.83
N ALA A 67 3.25 -7.72 1.29
CA ALA A 67 3.70 -7.74 -0.07
C ALA A 67 5.22 -7.95 -0.11
N PRO A 68 5.71 -9.17 -0.37
CA PRO A 68 6.99 -9.32 -1.06
C PRO A 68 6.77 -8.84 -2.49
N LEU A 69 6.59 -7.52 -2.67
CA LEU A 69 6.66 -6.88 -3.96
C LEU A 69 8.13 -6.95 -4.34
N TRP A 70 8.52 -8.07 -4.95
CA TRP A 70 9.83 -8.20 -5.56
C TRP A 70 9.96 -7.07 -6.57
N LYS A 71 10.72 -6.05 -6.19
CA LYS A 71 10.95 -4.91 -7.06
C LYS A 71 12.08 -5.32 -7.99
N LYS A 72 11.72 -5.67 -9.21
CA LYS A 72 12.66 -5.89 -10.30
C LYS A 72 13.20 -4.51 -10.72
N GLU A 73 14.36 -4.16 -10.23
CA GLU A 73 15.07 -2.95 -10.65
C GLU A 73 15.80 -3.24 -11.96
N ILE A 74 15.48 -2.48 -13.00
CA ILE A 74 16.17 -2.55 -14.29
C ILE A 74 17.10 -1.32 -14.34
N ARG A 75 18.40 -1.57 -14.38
CA ARG A 75 19.47 -0.58 -14.38
C ARG A 75 20.39 -0.83 -15.59
N GLU A 76 21.27 0.12 -15.89
CA GLU A 76 22.26 -0.03 -16.98
C GLU A 76 23.21 -1.20 -16.76
N ASP A 77 23.47 -1.56 -15.49
CA ASP A 77 24.32 -2.69 -15.08
C ASP A 77 23.59 -4.03 -14.98
N GLY A 78 22.28 -4.07 -15.30
CA GLY A 78 21.49 -5.29 -15.37
C GLY A 78 20.20 -5.25 -14.55
N THR A 79 19.69 -6.45 -14.26
CA THR A 79 18.44 -6.66 -13.52
C THR A 79 18.75 -7.10 -12.10
N HIS A 80 18.26 -6.35 -11.11
CA HIS A 80 18.42 -6.65 -9.70
C HIS A 80 17.05 -6.89 -9.07
N TRP A 81 16.94 -7.94 -8.26
CA TRP A 81 15.73 -8.17 -7.46
C TRP A 81 15.96 -7.64 -6.06
N LYS A 82 15.15 -6.67 -5.65
CA LYS A 82 15.06 -6.31 -4.23
C LYS A 82 13.98 -7.12 -3.55
N GLU A 83 14.36 -7.80 -2.47
CA GLU A 83 13.42 -8.26 -1.46
C GLU A 83 12.79 -7.03 -0.80
N GLY A 84 11.47 -7.08 -0.57
CA GLY A 84 10.78 -6.03 0.18
C GLY A 84 11.38 -5.93 1.58
N LEU A 85 11.45 -4.71 2.13
CA LEU A 85 11.80 -4.50 3.54
C LEU A 85 10.65 -5.03 4.40
N GLY A 86 10.71 -6.34 4.68
CA GLY A 86 9.95 -7.04 5.71
C GLY A 86 10.93 -7.77 6.62
#